data_AF-J9G443-F1
#
_entry.id   AF-J9G443-F1
#
_cell.length_a   1.000
_cell.length_b   1.000
_cell.length_c   1.000
_cell.angle_alpha   90.00
_cell.angle_beta   90.00
_cell.angle_gamma   90.00
#
_symmetry.space_group_name_H-M   'P 1'
#
loop_
_entity.id
_entity.type
_entity.pdbx_description
1 polymer ?
#
loop_
_entity_poly.entity_id
_entity_poly.type
_entity_poly.pdbx_seq_one_letter_code
_entity_poly.pdbx_strand_id
1 'polypeptide(L)'
;MADQIKALNQKEFPVLSDEAKEKMKAEIEQASAHLDSVGGILQTIVTGFPAGIGEPFFDSIESTISHLMFSIPAVKGVSFGEGFGFANLYGSQANDPIITKDQQIQTLTNHNGGINGGISNGMPIVFQTCIKPTPSIYQKQHSVDYQSKEEVILEIKGRHDPAIIHRARAVVDALCAFGLLDLWMSQQATRSFEA
;
A
#
# COMPACT_ATOMS: atom_id res chain seq x y z
N MET A 1 -11.75 9.75 10.21
CA MET A 1 -10.82 8.77 9.62
C MET A 1 -11.12 7.35 10.12
N ALA A 2 -11.07 7.07 11.43
CA ALA A 2 -11.38 5.74 11.97
C ALA A 2 -12.76 5.20 11.57
N ASP A 3 -13.83 6.02 11.66
CA ASP A 3 -15.18 5.60 11.24
C ASP A 3 -15.27 5.29 9.74
N GLN A 4 -14.53 6.03 8.92
CA GLN A 4 -14.47 5.81 7.49
C GLN A 4 -13.78 4.48 7.17
N ILE A 5 -12.66 4.17 7.83
CA ILE A 5 -11.98 2.87 7.69
C ILE A 5 -12.92 1.74 8.11
N LYS A 6 -13.62 1.89 9.25
CA LYS A 6 -14.59 0.90 9.73
C LYS A 6 -15.71 0.65 8.71
N ALA A 7 -16.23 1.70 8.09
CA ALA A 7 -17.23 1.59 7.04
C ALA A 7 -16.68 0.91 5.77
N LEU A 8 -15.45 1.23 5.36
CA LEU A 8 -14.80 0.62 4.19
C LEU A 8 -14.51 -0.88 4.41
N ASN A 9 -14.22 -1.30 5.64
CA ASN A 9 -13.98 -2.70 5.98
C ASN A 9 -15.24 -3.58 5.84
N GLN A 10 -16.43 -2.98 5.77
CA GLN A 10 -17.68 -3.70 5.56
C GLN A 10 -18.08 -3.80 4.09
N LYS A 11 -17.40 -3.08 3.18
CA LYS A 11 -17.72 -3.07 1.75
C LYS A 11 -16.94 -4.17 1.01
N GLU A 12 -17.63 -4.85 0.11
CA GLU A 12 -17.01 -5.81 -0.83
C GLU A 12 -16.04 -5.12 -1.81
N PHE A 13 -16.41 -3.92 -2.27
CA PHE A 13 -15.55 -3.05 -3.09
C PHE A 13 -15.26 -1.75 -2.32
N PRO A 14 -14.13 -1.69 -1.58
CA PRO A 14 -13.88 -0.69 -0.55
C PRO A 14 -13.31 0.59 -1.14
N VAL A 15 -14.20 1.46 -1.61
CA VAL A 15 -13.85 2.79 -2.13
C VAL A 15 -14.60 3.90 -1.41
N LEU A 16 -14.01 5.10 -1.44
CA LEU A 16 -14.46 6.27 -0.69
C LEU A 16 -15.80 6.84 -1.20
N SER A 17 -16.08 6.73 -2.49
CA SER A 17 -17.32 7.19 -3.10
C SER A 17 -17.89 6.16 -4.08
N ASP A 18 -19.22 6.15 -4.21
CA ASP A 18 -19.89 5.28 -5.18
C ASP A 18 -19.58 5.69 -6.63
N GLU A 19 -19.34 6.98 -6.89
CA GLU A 19 -18.87 7.42 -8.21
C GLU A 19 -17.53 6.78 -8.60
N ALA A 20 -16.57 6.74 -7.67
CA ALA A 20 -15.28 6.08 -7.90
C ALA A 20 -15.46 4.57 -8.11
N LYS A 21 -16.38 3.95 -7.37
CA LYS A 21 -16.74 2.53 -7.52
C LYS A 21 -17.18 2.22 -8.95
N GLU A 22 -18.13 2.99 -9.47
CA GLU A 22 -18.68 2.74 -10.81
C GLU A 22 -17.65 3.00 -11.90
N LYS A 23 -16.83 4.05 -11.78
CA LYS A 23 -15.72 4.30 -12.72
C LYS A 23 -14.70 3.17 -12.72
N MET A 24 -14.27 2.70 -11.54
CA MET A 24 -13.30 1.60 -11.43
C MET A 24 -13.88 0.29 -11.98
N LYS A 25 -15.15 -0.01 -11.72
CA LYS A 25 -15.81 -1.20 -12.28
C LYS A 25 -15.90 -1.13 -13.80
N ALA A 26 -16.33 0.02 -14.33
CA ALA A 26 -16.41 0.22 -15.78
C ALA A 26 -15.04 0.01 -16.46
N GLU A 27 -13.95 0.50 -15.86
CA GLU A 27 -12.60 0.28 -16.37
C GLU A 27 -12.21 -1.20 -16.37
N ILE A 28 -12.52 -1.94 -15.28
CA ILE A 28 -12.25 -3.38 -15.19
C ILE A 28 -13.05 -4.17 -16.22
N GLU A 29 -14.32 -3.82 -16.40
CA GLU A 29 -15.20 -4.44 -17.41
C GLU A 29 -14.73 -4.15 -18.83
N GLN A 30 -14.31 -2.91 -19.11
CA GLN A 30 -13.73 -2.53 -20.40
C GLN A 30 -12.44 -3.28 -20.68
N ALA A 31 -11.52 -3.37 -19.72
CA ALA A 31 -10.29 -4.15 -19.87
C ALA A 31 -10.61 -5.61 -20.20
N SER A 32 -11.56 -6.21 -19.48
CA SER A 32 -12.01 -7.57 -19.74
C SER A 32 -12.63 -7.74 -21.13
N ALA A 33 -13.43 -6.77 -21.60
CA ALA A 33 -14.03 -6.79 -22.93
C ALA A 33 -12.99 -6.69 -24.04
N HIS A 34 -11.88 -5.98 -23.78
CA HIS A 34 -10.71 -5.89 -24.67
C HIS A 34 -9.71 -7.03 -24.49
N LEU A 35 -10.09 -8.12 -23.80
CA LEU A 35 -9.22 -9.28 -23.56
C LEU A 35 -7.93 -8.92 -22.80
N ASP A 36 -7.96 -7.83 -22.03
CA ASP A 36 -6.82 -7.22 -21.31
C ASP A 36 -7.04 -7.23 -19.79
N SER A 37 -6.13 -6.59 -19.04
CA SER A 37 -6.24 -6.39 -17.60
C SER A 37 -5.76 -5.00 -17.17
N VAL A 38 -6.15 -4.61 -15.96
CA VAL A 38 -5.76 -3.34 -15.34
C VAL A 38 -5.18 -3.57 -13.95
N GLY A 39 -4.26 -2.68 -13.58
CA GLY A 39 -3.66 -2.61 -12.25
C GLY A 39 -4.35 -1.56 -11.39
N GLY A 40 -3.59 -0.96 -10.48
CA GLY A 40 -4.02 0.24 -9.76
C GLY A 40 -3.20 0.50 -8.50
N ILE A 41 -3.72 1.38 -7.65
CA ILE A 41 -3.07 1.78 -6.40
C ILE A 41 -4.02 1.52 -5.23
N LEU A 42 -3.51 0.83 -4.20
CA LEU A 42 -4.16 0.69 -2.91
C LEU A 42 -3.58 1.73 -1.95
N GLN A 43 -4.42 2.41 -1.17
CA GLN A 43 -3.99 3.22 -0.05
C GLN A 43 -4.31 2.47 1.25
N THR A 44 -3.28 2.27 2.06
CA THR A 44 -3.36 1.60 3.36
C THR A 44 -3.18 2.62 4.46
N ILE A 45 -4.02 2.50 5.48
CA ILE A 45 -4.05 3.44 6.60
C ILE A 45 -4.11 2.64 7.90
N VAL A 46 -3.13 2.86 8.78
CA VAL A 46 -3.09 2.27 10.11
C VAL A 46 -3.34 3.35 11.14
N THR A 47 -4.37 3.19 11.97
CA THR A 47 -4.73 4.14 13.03
C THR A 47 -4.51 3.54 14.41
N GLY A 48 -4.15 4.38 15.38
CA GLY A 48 -3.97 3.95 16.78
C GLY A 48 -2.67 3.18 17.02
N PHE A 49 -1.73 3.22 16.08
CA PHE A 49 -0.39 2.68 16.29
C PHE A 49 0.40 3.60 17.24
N PRO A 50 1.06 3.07 18.27
CA PRO A 50 1.78 3.90 19.24
C PRO A 50 2.91 4.68 18.59
N ALA A 51 3.20 5.87 19.11
CA ALA A 51 4.37 6.65 18.74
C ALA A 51 5.66 6.00 19.29
N GLY A 52 6.77 6.24 18.62
CA GLY A 52 8.10 5.83 19.04
C GLY A 52 8.49 4.41 18.64
N ILE A 53 7.74 3.70 17.79
CA ILE A 53 8.11 2.36 17.30
C ILE A 53 8.92 2.48 16.00
N GLY A 54 9.90 1.59 15.82
CA GLY A 54 10.81 1.59 14.66
C GLY A 54 12.15 2.26 14.99
N GLU A 55 13.01 2.37 13.98
CA GLU A 55 14.31 3.04 14.09
C GLU A 55 14.78 3.60 12.74
N PRO A 56 15.85 4.42 12.68
CA PRO A 56 16.18 5.13 11.44
C PRO A 56 16.68 4.29 10.25
N PHE A 57 17.33 3.14 10.47
CA PHE A 57 18.06 2.46 9.38
C PHE A 57 17.70 1.00 9.16
N PHE A 58 17.89 0.09 10.12
CA PHE A 58 17.70 -1.35 9.86
C PHE A 58 16.23 -1.74 9.97
N ASP A 59 15.61 -1.39 11.10
CA ASP A 59 14.22 -1.72 11.43
C ASP A 59 13.32 -0.47 11.35
N SER A 60 13.46 0.29 10.27
CA SER A 60 12.58 1.42 9.98
C SER A 60 11.22 0.95 9.50
N ILE A 61 10.15 1.66 9.89
CA ILE A 61 8.79 1.30 9.45
C ILE A 61 8.70 1.30 7.92
N GLU A 62 9.26 2.32 7.25
CA GLU A 62 9.22 2.39 5.78
C GLU A 62 9.97 1.22 5.14
N SER A 63 11.15 0.86 5.65
CA SER A 63 11.95 -0.25 5.11
C SER A 63 11.26 -1.59 5.29
N THR A 64 10.77 -1.89 6.50
CA THR A 64 10.08 -3.15 6.81
C THR A 64 8.79 -3.29 5.99
N ILE A 65 7.95 -2.26 5.94
CA ILE A 65 6.73 -2.28 5.13
C ILE A 65 7.07 -2.42 3.65
N SER A 66 8.04 -1.66 3.13
CA SER A 66 8.42 -1.73 1.72
C SER A 66 8.90 -3.13 1.33
N HIS A 67 9.77 -3.74 2.14
CA HIS A 67 10.25 -5.11 1.90
C HIS A 67 9.09 -6.12 1.80
N LEU A 68 8.14 -6.05 2.74
CA LEU A 68 6.98 -6.94 2.76
C LEU A 68 6.04 -6.67 1.58
N MET A 69 5.78 -5.40 1.26
CA MET A 69 4.93 -5.04 0.13
C MET A 69 5.55 -5.50 -1.20
N PHE A 70 6.85 -5.31 -1.41
CA PHE A 70 7.53 -5.79 -2.62
C PHE A 70 7.61 -7.33 -2.70
N SER A 71 7.38 -8.04 -1.60
CA SER A 71 7.24 -9.50 -1.58
C SER A 71 5.87 -9.98 -2.06
N ILE A 72 4.87 -9.10 -2.15
CA ILE A 72 3.57 -9.42 -2.73
C ILE A 72 3.69 -9.48 -4.26
N PRO A 73 3.24 -10.57 -4.91
CA PRO A 73 3.25 -10.65 -6.37
C PRO A 73 2.54 -9.46 -7.02
N ALA A 74 3.08 -8.99 -8.15
CA ALA A 74 2.60 -7.84 -8.91
C ALA A 74 2.79 -6.45 -8.26
N VAL A 75 3.36 -6.34 -7.06
CA VAL A 75 3.75 -5.03 -6.54
C VAL A 75 4.92 -4.45 -7.35
N LYS A 76 4.81 -3.17 -7.70
CA LYS A 76 5.85 -2.42 -8.43
C LYS A 76 6.18 -1.04 -7.86
N GLY A 77 5.54 -0.64 -6.76
CA GLY A 77 5.86 0.60 -6.08
C GLY A 77 5.22 0.67 -4.71
N VAL A 78 5.90 1.34 -3.80
CA VAL A 78 5.44 1.66 -2.44
C VAL A 78 5.81 3.12 -2.18
N SER A 79 4.91 3.89 -1.57
CA SER A 79 5.19 5.28 -1.20
C SER A 79 4.47 5.65 0.10
N PHE A 80 5.10 6.46 0.95
CA PHE A 80 4.59 6.85 2.26
C PHE A 80 4.16 8.31 2.26
N GLY A 81 3.06 8.62 2.96
CA GLY A 81 2.53 9.98 3.02
C GLY A 81 2.25 10.57 1.62
N GLU A 82 2.80 11.76 1.33
CA GLU A 82 2.75 12.39 0.00
C GLU A 82 3.50 11.60 -1.08
N GLY A 83 4.41 10.70 -0.70
CA GLY A 83 5.15 9.86 -1.62
C GLY A 83 5.96 10.69 -2.62
N PHE A 84 5.76 10.44 -3.92
CA PHE A 84 6.39 11.23 -4.97
C PHE A 84 5.90 12.69 -5.02
N GLY A 85 4.79 13.01 -4.36
CA GLY A 85 4.27 14.38 -4.23
C GLY A 85 5.23 15.33 -3.52
N PHE A 86 6.10 14.81 -2.63
CA PHE A 86 7.15 15.61 -1.97
C PHE A 86 8.08 16.32 -2.95
N ALA A 87 8.28 15.79 -4.15
CA ALA A 87 9.13 16.40 -5.18
C ALA A 87 8.63 17.79 -5.62
N ASN A 88 7.36 18.11 -5.36
CA ASN A 88 6.73 19.38 -5.73
C ASN A 88 6.60 20.35 -4.54
N LEU A 89 7.17 20.05 -3.37
CA LEU A 89 7.00 20.84 -2.15
C LEU A 89 8.31 21.50 -1.70
N TYR A 90 8.21 22.73 -1.20
CA TYR A 90 9.26 23.29 -0.37
C TYR A 90 9.24 22.65 1.03
N GLY A 91 10.38 22.66 1.73
CA GLY A 91 10.46 22.10 3.09
C GLY A 91 9.44 22.70 4.06
N SER A 92 9.11 23.98 3.93
CA SER A 92 8.06 24.65 4.74
C SER A 92 6.64 24.12 4.48
N GLN A 93 6.42 23.48 3.33
CA GLN A 93 5.16 22.84 2.95
C GLN A 93 5.16 21.34 3.24
N ALA A 94 6.34 20.70 3.21
CA ALA A 94 6.51 19.27 3.45
C ALA A 94 6.54 18.88 4.94
N ASN A 95 6.98 19.81 5.79
CA ASN A 95 7.06 19.56 7.23
C ASN A 95 5.67 19.44 7.85
N ASP A 96 5.53 18.51 8.79
CA ASP A 96 4.34 18.37 9.61
C ASP A 96 4.53 19.09 10.96
N PRO A 97 3.91 20.28 11.19
CA PRO A 97 4.14 21.03 12.41
C PRO A 97 3.63 20.29 13.64
N ILE A 98 4.48 20.15 14.66
CA ILE A 98 4.11 19.53 15.94
C ILE A 98 3.35 20.55 16.79
N ILE A 99 2.16 20.17 17.23
CA ILE A 99 1.26 20.99 18.04
C ILE A 99 0.77 20.22 19.26
N THR A 100 0.27 20.95 20.26
CA THR A 100 -0.49 20.37 21.37
C THR A 100 -1.97 20.62 21.15
N LYS A 101 -2.77 19.56 21.16
CA LYS A 101 -4.23 19.65 21.12
C LYS A 101 -4.80 18.60 22.07
N ASP A 102 -5.77 19.01 22.89
CA ASP A 102 -6.39 18.16 23.92
C ASP A 102 -5.37 17.48 24.87
N GLN A 103 -4.31 18.21 25.24
CA GLN A 103 -3.17 17.73 26.04
C GLN A 103 -2.34 16.61 25.40
N GLN A 104 -2.55 16.32 24.10
CA GLN A 104 -1.77 15.36 23.34
C GLN A 104 -0.88 16.07 22.32
N ILE A 105 0.36 15.60 22.21
CA ILE A 105 1.29 16.01 21.16
C ILE A 105 0.90 15.28 19.87
N GLN A 106 0.67 16.04 18.81
CA GLN A 106 0.33 15.51 17.48
C GLN A 106 0.86 16.45 16.40
N THR A 107 0.82 16.03 15.14
CA THR A 107 1.13 16.94 14.03
C THR A 107 -0.15 17.59 13.48
N LEU A 108 -0.02 18.82 12.98
CA LEU A 108 -1.14 19.56 12.36
C LEU A 108 -1.55 18.97 11.00
N THR A 109 -0.57 18.47 10.25
CA THR A 109 -0.70 17.81 8.95
C THR A 109 -0.07 16.41 9.01
N ASN A 110 -0.24 15.58 7.98
CA ASN A 110 0.32 14.23 7.94
C ASN A 110 0.97 13.91 6.60
N HIS A 111 1.75 14.85 6.06
CA HIS A 111 2.46 14.73 4.81
C HIS A 111 3.46 13.57 4.83
N ASN A 112 4.10 13.30 5.96
CA ASN A 112 5.04 12.19 6.13
C ASN A 112 4.33 10.84 6.39
N GLY A 113 3.00 10.83 6.47
CA GLY A 113 2.22 9.60 6.59
C GLY A 113 2.52 8.83 7.89
N GLY A 114 2.61 9.53 9.02
CA GLY A 114 2.71 8.94 10.35
C GLY A 114 4.10 8.46 10.77
N ILE A 115 5.12 8.72 9.96
CA ILE A 115 6.48 8.24 10.18
C ILE A 115 7.46 9.40 10.05
N ASN A 116 8.41 9.51 10.98
CA ASN A 116 9.51 10.47 10.88
C ASN A 116 10.82 9.74 11.15
N GLY A 117 11.72 9.74 10.16
CA GLY A 117 13.04 9.12 10.29
C GLY A 117 12.97 7.65 10.69
N GLY A 118 12.04 6.88 10.11
CA GLY A 118 11.88 5.46 10.43
C GLY A 118 10.98 5.12 11.61
N ILE A 119 10.51 6.13 12.36
CA ILE A 119 9.85 5.98 13.65
C ILE A 119 8.41 6.48 13.57
N SER A 120 7.45 5.74 14.14
CA SER A 120 6.06 6.19 14.21
C SER A 120 5.92 7.45 15.06
N ASN A 121 5.17 8.44 14.58
CA ASN A 121 4.97 9.70 15.31
C ASN A 121 3.61 9.77 16.04
N GLY A 122 2.82 8.69 16.02
CA GLY A 122 1.50 8.58 16.64
C GLY A 122 0.34 9.03 15.74
N MET A 123 0.63 9.65 14.60
CA MET A 123 -0.36 9.93 13.56
C MET A 123 -0.64 8.67 12.73
N PRO A 124 -1.75 8.64 11.96
CA PRO A 124 -2.03 7.51 11.10
C PRO A 124 -0.88 7.21 10.15
N ILE A 125 -0.43 5.96 10.11
CA ILE A 125 0.54 5.50 9.12
C ILE A 125 -0.18 5.40 7.79
N VAL A 126 0.30 6.10 6.76
CA VAL A 126 -0.34 6.14 5.44
C VAL A 126 0.69 5.79 4.38
N PHE A 127 0.37 4.77 3.58
CA PHE A 127 1.18 4.42 2.42
C PHE A 127 0.31 3.93 1.26
N GLN A 128 0.90 3.90 0.08
CA GLN A 128 0.30 3.41 -1.14
C GLN A 128 1.08 2.23 -1.70
N THR A 129 0.38 1.29 -2.31
CA THR A 129 0.96 0.12 -2.98
C THR A 129 0.47 0.06 -4.42
N CYS A 130 1.40 0.12 -5.37
CA CYS A 130 1.14 0.01 -6.80
C CYS A 130 1.14 -1.45 -7.23
N ILE A 131 -0.01 -1.92 -7.72
CA ILE A 131 -0.23 -3.26 -8.26
C ILE A 131 -0.27 -3.17 -9.77
N LYS A 132 0.65 -3.84 -10.46
CA LYS A 132 0.66 -3.88 -11.92
C LYS A 132 -0.53 -4.72 -12.47
N PRO A 133 -0.94 -4.50 -13.74
CA PRO A 133 -1.89 -5.38 -14.41
C PRO A 133 -1.47 -6.86 -14.40
N THR A 134 -2.46 -7.74 -14.42
CA THR A 134 -2.24 -9.19 -14.53
C THR A 134 -1.56 -9.50 -15.86
N PRO A 135 -0.36 -10.12 -15.88
CA PRO A 135 0.34 -10.35 -17.15
C PRO A 135 -0.37 -11.39 -18.03
N SER A 136 -1.15 -12.29 -17.43
CA SER A 136 -1.88 -13.35 -18.13
C SER A 136 -3.21 -12.83 -18.70
N ILE A 137 -3.14 -12.23 -19.89
CA ILE A 137 -4.29 -11.71 -20.63
C ILE A 137 -4.61 -12.58 -21.85
N TYR A 138 -5.81 -12.41 -22.42
CA TYR A 138 -6.27 -13.19 -23.59
C TYR A 138 -5.83 -12.59 -24.93
N GLN A 139 -5.32 -11.35 -24.93
CA GLN A 139 -4.67 -10.79 -26.12
C GLN A 139 -3.43 -11.60 -26.50
N LYS A 140 -3.18 -11.68 -27.81
CA LYS A 140 -1.98 -12.30 -28.37
C LYS A 140 -0.75 -11.49 -28.00
N GLN A 141 0.28 -12.17 -27.51
CA GLN A 141 1.54 -11.55 -27.12
C GLN A 141 2.72 -12.22 -27.81
N HIS A 142 3.76 -11.44 -28.09
CA HIS A 142 5.03 -12.00 -28.54
C HIS A 142 5.73 -12.70 -27.37
N SER A 143 6.24 -13.89 -27.65
CA SER A 143 7.04 -14.67 -26.71
C SER A 143 8.06 -15.51 -27.47
N VAL A 144 8.78 -16.37 -26.75
CA VAL A 144 9.76 -17.30 -27.32
C VAL A 144 9.49 -18.69 -26.76
N ASP A 145 9.47 -19.70 -27.62
CA ASP A 145 9.49 -21.08 -27.16
C ASP A 145 10.87 -21.38 -26.56
N TYR A 146 10.89 -21.79 -25.28
CA TYR A 146 12.15 -21.93 -24.57
C TYR A 146 13.03 -23.06 -25.12
N GLN A 147 12.47 -24.09 -25.75
CA GLN A 147 13.22 -25.22 -26.29
C GLN A 147 13.74 -24.91 -27.69
N SER A 148 12.89 -24.46 -28.61
CA SER A 148 13.29 -24.20 -30.00
C SER A 148 14.03 -22.87 -30.17
N LYS A 149 13.88 -21.93 -29.21
CA LYS A 149 14.37 -20.55 -29.28
C LYS A 149 13.71 -19.71 -30.40
N GLU A 150 12.60 -20.18 -30.94
CA GLU A 150 11.87 -19.47 -31.98
C GLU A 150 10.85 -18.50 -31.39
N GLU A 151 10.61 -17.39 -32.09
CA GLU A 151 9.53 -16.46 -31.76
C GLU A 151 8.18 -17.14 -31.93
N VAL A 152 7.32 -16.99 -30.93
CA VAL A 152 5.95 -17.52 -30.95
C VAL A 152 4.96 -16.43 -30.55
N ILE A 153 3.73 -16.57 -31.04
CA ILE A 153 2.60 -15.78 -30.53
C ILE A 153 1.93 -16.60 -29.43
N LEU A 154 2.09 -16.13 -28.19
CA LEU A 154 1.45 -16.70 -27.01
C LEU A 154 0.00 -16.19 -26.92
N GLU A 155 -0.92 -17.13 -26.76
CA GLU A 155 -2.32 -16.86 -26.47
C GLU A 155 -2.73 -17.69 -25.26
N ILE A 156 -2.94 -17.03 -24.12
CA ILE A 156 -3.24 -17.70 -22.87
C ILE A 156 -4.72 -18.08 -22.84
N LYS A 157 -5.01 -19.32 -22.43
CA LYS A 157 -6.38 -19.84 -22.26
C LYS A 157 -6.67 -20.10 -20.78
N GLY A 158 -7.95 -20.23 -20.42
CA GLY A 158 -8.39 -20.52 -19.05
C GLY A 158 -9.12 -19.36 -18.40
N ARG A 159 -9.21 -19.33 -17.08
CA ARG A 159 -9.83 -18.23 -16.30
C ARG A 159 -8.72 -17.35 -15.73
N HIS A 160 -8.70 -16.08 -16.13
CA HIS A 160 -7.78 -15.08 -15.60
C HIS A 160 -8.57 -13.87 -15.13
N ASP A 161 -8.02 -13.19 -14.12
CA ASP A 161 -8.69 -12.04 -13.54
C ASP A 161 -8.26 -10.74 -14.23
N PRO A 162 -9.21 -9.95 -14.77
CA PRO A 162 -8.91 -8.69 -15.44
C PRO A 162 -8.40 -7.62 -14.46
N ALA A 163 -8.57 -7.82 -13.16
CA ALA A 163 -7.94 -7.01 -12.13
C ALA A 163 -7.76 -7.85 -10.85
N ILE A 164 -6.56 -7.82 -10.26
CA ILE A 164 -6.25 -8.51 -9.00
C ILE A 164 -6.23 -7.56 -7.80
N ILE A 165 -6.22 -6.25 -8.04
CA ILE A 165 -6.01 -5.21 -7.02
C ILE A 165 -6.97 -5.29 -5.84
N HIS A 166 -8.26 -5.53 -6.11
CA HIS A 166 -9.27 -5.60 -5.05
C HIS A 166 -9.05 -6.81 -4.12
N ARG A 167 -8.44 -7.89 -4.62
CA ARG A 167 -8.04 -9.05 -3.80
C ARG A 167 -6.69 -8.85 -3.12
N ALA A 168 -5.77 -8.12 -3.75
CA ALA A 168 -4.47 -7.82 -3.18
C ALA A 168 -4.56 -7.05 -1.86
N ARG A 169 -5.65 -6.28 -1.66
CA ARG A 169 -5.95 -5.57 -0.41
C ARG A 169 -5.76 -6.43 0.84
N ALA A 170 -6.38 -7.61 0.89
CA ALA A 170 -6.34 -8.45 2.10
C ALA A 170 -4.90 -8.90 2.43
N VAL A 171 -4.07 -9.12 1.40
CA VAL A 171 -2.67 -9.49 1.54
C VAL A 171 -1.83 -8.30 2.04
N VAL A 172 -2.07 -7.12 1.48
CA VAL A 172 -1.44 -5.86 1.92
C VAL A 172 -1.75 -5.58 3.39
N ASP A 173 -3.02 -5.67 3.79
CA ASP A 173 -3.46 -5.44 5.17
C ASP A 173 -2.78 -6.44 6.13
N ALA A 174 -2.72 -7.73 5.75
CA ALA A 174 -2.10 -8.77 6.58
C ALA A 174 -0.59 -8.59 6.75
N LEU A 175 0.15 -8.35 5.66
CA LEU A 175 1.60 -8.16 5.73
C LEU A 175 1.98 -6.84 6.42
N CYS A 176 1.18 -5.79 6.25
CA CYS A 176 1.36 -4.56 7.01
C CYS A 176 1.21 -4.82 8.52
N ALA A 177 0.16 -5.55 8.91
CA ALA A 177 -0.06 -5.91 10.31
C ALA A 177 1.09 -6.75 10.88
N PHE A 178 1.62 -7.73 10.13
CA PHE A 178 2.78 -8.51 10.56
C PHE A 178 4.04 -7.65 10.74
N GLY A 179 4.39 -6.82 9.75
CA GLY A 179 5.57 -5.97 9.85
C GLY A 179 5.51 -5.01 11.03
N LEU A 180 4.34 -4.39 11.27
CA LEU A 180 4.16 -3.49 12.42
C LEU A 180 4.15 -4.25 13.76
N LEU A 181 3.60 -5.46 13.81
CA LEU A 181 3.63 -6.30 14.99
C LEU A 181 5.07 -6.70 15.34
N ASP A 182 5.87 -7.11 14.36
CA ASP A 182 7.27 -7.49 14.56
C ASP A 182 8.08 -6.31 15.12
N LEU A 183 7.96 -5.13 14.53
CA LEU A 183 8.61 -3.91 15.03
C LEU A 183 8.17 -3.57 16.46
N TRP A 184 6.87 -3.68 16.74
CA TRP A 184 6.34 -3.40 18.07
C TRP A 184 6.86 -4.39 19.10
N MET A 185 6.84 -5.69 18.78
CA MET A 185 7.32 -6.76 19.67
C MET A 185 8.83 -6.65 19.93
N SER A 186 9.63 -6.33 18.91
CA SER A 186 11.07 -6.07 19.06
C SER A 186 11.34 -4.92 20.04
N GLN A 187 10.54 -3.86 19.98
CA GLN A 187 10.66 -2.79 20.98
C GLN A 187 10.19 -3.23 22.38
N GLN A 188 9.07 -3.97 22.49
CA GLN A 188 8.62 -4.45 23.80
C GLN A 188 9.64 -5.39 24.45
N ALA A 189 10.36 -6.20 23.68
CA ALA A 189 11.40 -7.09 24.18
C ALA A 189 12.64 -6.35 24.73
N THR A 190 12.88 -5.11 24.29
CA THR A 190 14.01 -4.28 24.76
C THR A 190 13.63 -3.30 25.85
N ARG A 191 12.33 -3.11 26.13
CA ARG A 191 11.89 -2.43 27.35
C ARG A 191 12.31 -3.32 28.52
N SER A 192 13.25 -2.82 29.31
CA SER A 192 13.72 -3.42 30.56
C SER A 192 12.54 -4.01 31.35
N PHE A 193 12.76 -5.16 32.00
CA PHE A 193 11.92 -5.63 33.11
C PHE A 193 12.01 -4.61 34.27
N GLU A 194 11.52 -3.40 34.08
CA GLU A 194 11.37 -2.42 35.14
C GLU A 194 10.07 -2.74 35.87
N ALA A 195 10.26 -3.38 37.03
CA ALA A 195 9.25 -3.65 38.05
C ALA A 195 8.78 -2.36 38.74
#